data_AF-A0A7R9FCU2-F1
#
_entry.id   AF-A0A7R9FCU2-F1
#
_cell.length_a   1.000
_cell.length_b   1.000
_cell.length_c   1.000
_cell.angle_alpha   90.00
_cell.angle_beta   90.00
_cell.angle_gamma   90.00
#
_symmetry.space_group_name_H-M   'P 1'
#
loop_
_entity.id
_entity.type
_entity.pdbx_description
1 polymer ?
#
loop_
_entity_poly.entity_id
_entity_poly.type
_entity_poly.pdbx_seq_one_letter_code
_entity_poly.pdbx_strand_id
1 'polypeptide(L)'
;MSSVRKEKSGGMNYPFVPTAEPSVRSSGEVFLPDEPINLMRTGQFLRVPVIMGSGSNEAKMSAQSMNKSASNWRNVNKNFENNVPLDLGLARGSEQSLEVEELIKQFYYNGEDISSSTVQEYSNVSPEHIG
;
A
#
# COMPACT_ATOMS: atom_id res chain seq x y z
N MET A 1 -9.41 -25.94 -18.20
CA MET A 1 -8.36 -24.97 -17.84
C MET A 1 -9.02 -23.79 -17.15
N SER A 2 -9.15 -23.85 -15.83
CA SER A 2 -9.77 -22.78 -15.05
C SER A 2 -8.80 -21.61 -14.93
N SER A 3 -9.22 -20.46 -15.46
CA SER A 3 -8.53 -19.18 -15.31
C SER A 3 -8.45 -18.85 -13.81
N VAL A 4 -7.25 -18.99 -13.24
CA VAL A 4 -6.91 -18.40 -11.95
C VAL A 4 -6.95 -16.89 -12.20
N ARG A 5 -7.97 -16.22 -11.65
CA ARG A 5 -7.97 -14.75 -11.57
C ARG A 5 -6.66 -14.36 -10.91
N LYS A 6 -5.90 -13.52 -11.60
CA LYS A 6 -4.69 -12.88 -11.06
C LYS A 6 -5.16 -12.13 -9.81
N GLU A 7 -4.87 -12.70 -8.64
CA GLU A 7 -5.03 -12.00 -7.37
C GLU A 7 -4.32 -10.65 -7.53
N LYS A 8 -5.03 -9.57 -7.26
CA LYS A 8 -4.37 -8.28 -7.11
C LYS A 8 -3.50 -8.45 -5.87
N SER A 9 -2.21 -8.66 -6.08
CA SER A 9 -1.21 -8.41 -5.05
C SER A 9 -1.38 -6.95 -4.66
N GLY A 10 -2.16 -6.67 -3.61
CA GLY A 10 -2.02 -5.44 -2.85
C GLY A 10 -0.55 -5.30 -2.46
N GLY A 11 -0.08 -4.09 -2.18
CA GLY A 11 1.36 -3.82 -2.01
C GLY A 11 2.06 -4.65 -0.92
N MET A 12 1.31 -5.41 -0.11
CA MET A 12 1.82 -6.29 0.93
C MET A 12 1.89 -7.77 0.51
N ASN A 13 3.03 -8.42 0.79
CA ASN A 13 3.28 -9.85 0.63
C ASN A 13 2.53 -10.72 1.67
N TYR A 14 1.24 -10.49 1.88
CA TYR A 14 0.40 -11.36 2.70
C TYR A 14 -0.47 -12.21 1.76
N PRO A 15 -0.17 -13.52 1.59
CA PRO A 15 -0.93 -14.37 0.68
C PRO A 15 -2.36 -14.66 1.18
N PHE A 16 -2.67 -14.28 2.42
CA PHE A 16 -3.99 -14.43 3.01
C PHE A 16 -4.38 -13.10 3.66
N VAL A 17 -5.36 -12.43 3.07
CA VAL A 17 -5.95 -11.16 3.54
C VAL A 17 -7.47 -11.21 3.36
N PRO A 18 -8.23 -10.37 4.08
CA PRO A 18 -9.65 -10.20 3.76
C PRO A 18 -9.83 -9.84 2.28
N THR A 19 -10.77 -10.51 1.61
CA THR A 19 -11.01 -10.39 0.17
C THR A 19 -12.51 -10.47 -0.10
N ALA A 20 -13.00 -9.73 -1.09
CA ALA A 20 -14.39 -9.79 -1.51
C ALA A 20 -14.79 -11.22 -1.93
N GLU A 21 -15.84 -11.74 -1.32
CA GLU A 21 -16.33 -13.10 -1.51
C GLU A 21 -17.35 -13.13 -2.67
N PRO A 22 -17.10 -13.89 -3.75
CA PRO A 22 -18.07 -14.01 -4.82
C PRO A 22 -19.32 -14.76 -4.34
N SER A 23 -20.47 -14.09 -4.39
CA SER A 23 -21.80 -14.58 -3.94
C SER A 23 -22.25 -15.92 -4.52
N VAL A 24 -21.66 -16.36 -5.64
CA VAL A 24 -22.00 -17.62 -6.32
C VAL A 24 -21.31 -18.84 -5.70
N ARG A 25 -20.33 -18.64 -4.80
CA ARG A 25 -19.47 -19.73 -4.28
C ARG A 25 -19.62 -20.01 -2.79
N SER A 26 -20.38 -19.20 -2.06
CA SER A 26 -20.57 -19.34 -0.62
C SER A 26 -21.84 -20.15 -0.31
N SER A 27 -21.66 -21.31 0.34
CA SER A 27 -22.77 -22.07 0.95
C SER A 27 -23.08 -21.61 2.39
N GLY A 28 -22.44 -20.53 2.85
CA GLY A 28 -22.55 -19.98 4.20
C GLY A 28 -22.69 -18.46 4.20
N GLU A 29 -22.64 -17.86 5.40
CA GLU A 29 -22.69 -16.41 5.59
C GLU A 29 -21.50 -15.74 4.88
N VAL A 30 -21.79 -14.67 4.13
CA VAL A 30 -20.79 -13.85 3.44
C VAL A 30 -20.42 -12.67 4.33
N PHE A 31 -19.16 -12.55 4.71
CA PHE A 31 -18.67 -11.46 5.55
C PHE A 31 -18.37 -10.21 4.73
N LEU A 32 -17.66 -10.35 3.60
CA LEU A 32 -17.29 -9.23 2.72
C LEU A 32 -17.84 -9.44 1.29
N PRO A 33 -19.07 -8.99 1.01
CA PRO A 33 -19.76 -9.30 -0.26
C PRO A 33 -19.27 -8.52 -1.49
N ASP A 34 -18.51 -7.44 -1.29
CA ASP A 34 -17.98 -6.57 -2.35
C ASP A 34 -16.70 -5.87 -1.84
N GLU A 35 -15.99 -5.18 -2.72
CA GLU A 35 -14.85 -4.34 -2.37
C GLU A 35 -15.26 -3.28 -1.34
N PRO A 36 -14.45 -3.04 -0.28
CA PRO A 36 -14.80 -2.07 0.78
C PRO A 36 -15.18 -0.69 0.24
N ILE A 37 -14.50 -0.20 -0.80
CA ILE A 37 -14.79 1.11 -1.40
C ILE A 37 -16.20 1.20 -2.01
N ASN A 38 -16.73 0.09 -2.55
CA ASN A 38 -18.08 0.03 -3.09
C ASN A 38 -19.14 0.00 -1.98
N LEU A 39 -18.89 -0.76 -0.92
CA LEU A 39 -19.76 -0.80 0.26
C LEU A 39 -19.85 0.58 0.94
N MET A 40 -18.71 1.27 1.05
CA MET A 40 -18.66 2.64 1.56
C MET A 40 -19.45 3.62 0.67
N ARG A 41 -19.25 3.57 -0.65
CA ARG A 41 -19.96 4.45 -1.60
C ARG A 41 -21.48 4.23 -1.61
N THR A 42 -21.91 2.98 -1.48
CA THR A 42 -23.33 2.61 -1.49
C THR A 42 -24.00 2.76 -0.12
N GLY A 43 -23.24 3.06 0.93
CA GLY A 43 -23.77 3.17 2.28
C GLY A 43 -24.14 1.82 2.90
N GLN A 44 -23.62 0.72 2.37
CA GLN A 44 -23.82 -0.66 2.84
C GLN A 44 -22.88 -0.97 4.01
N PHE A 45 -22.99 -0.18 5.07
CA PHE A 45 -22.26 -0.36 6.32
C PHE A 45 -23.11 0.14 7.50
N LEU A 46 -22.74 -0.25 8.71
CA LEU A 46 -23.45 0.19 9.91
C LEU A 46 -23.22 1.69 10.16
N ARG A 47 -24.31 2.46 10.23
CA ARG A 47 -24.27 3.90 10.49
C ARG A 47 -24.31 4.17 11.99
N VAL A 48 -23.15 4.12 12.62
CA VAL A 48 -22.96 4.42 14.04
C VAL A 48 -21.94 5.56 14.19
N PRO A 49 -21.91 6.30 15.31
CA PRO A 49 -20.84 7.26 15.58
C PRO A 49 -19.47 6.55 15.61
N VAL A 50 -18.50 7.06 14.85
CA VAL A 50 -17.13 6.53 14.77
C VAL A 50 -16.14 7.61 15.16
N ILE A 51 -15.15 7.26 15.98
CA ILE A 51 -13.97 8.07 16.29
C ILE A 51 -12.76 7.30 15.76
N MET A 52 -11.93 7.95 14.95
CA MET A 52 -10.74 7.37 14.32
C MET A 52 -9.60 8.39 14.32
N GLY A 53 -8.36 7.90 14.40
CA GLY A 53 -7.15 8.73 14.43
C GLY A 53 -5.90 7.86 14.27
N SER A 54 -4.77 8.53 14.03
CA SER A 54 -3.46 7.90 13.82
C SER A 54 -2.40 8.49 14.76
N GLY A 55 -1.35 7.70 15.03
CA GLY A 55 -0.18 8.14 15.77
C GLY A 55 0.86 8.83 14.88
N SER A 56 1.66 9.73 15.44
CA SER A 56 2.68 10.46 14.68
C SER A 56 3.88 9.63 14.19
N ASN A 57 3.99 8.35 14.57
CA ASN A 57 5.16 7.49 14.31
C ASN A 57 4.78 6.02 14.06
N GLU A 58 3.70 5.76 13.32
CA GLU A 58 3.17 4.40 13.09
C GLU A 58 4.17 3.47 12.37
N ALA A 59 4.99 4.01 11.46
CA ALA A 59 5.98 3.25 10.70
C ALA A 59 7.36 3.15 11.39
N LYS A 60 7.49 3.50 12.68
CA LYS A 60 8.79 3.48 13.37
C LYS A 60 9.43 2.08 13.38
N MET A 61 8.62 1.03 13.53
CA MET A 61 9.12 -0.36 13.56
C MET A 61 9.65 -0.81 12.20
N SER A 62 8.99 -0.45 11.09
CA SER A 62 9.45 -0.77 9.74
C SER A 62 10.72 0.01 9.41
N ALA A 63 10.76 1.30 9.74
CA ALA A 63 11.91 2.16 9.55
C ALA A 63 13.17 1.65 10.29
N GLN A 64 13.01 1.22 11.55
CA GLN A 64 14.09 0.59 12.32
C GLN A 64 14.58 -0.72 11.69
N SER A 65 13.66 -1.53 11.16
CA SER A 65 14.00 -2.79 10.51
C SER A 65 14.77 -2.57 9.21
N MET A 66 14.39 -1.56 8.43
CA MET A 66 15.12 -1.16 7.23
C MET A 66 16.54 -0.69 7.53
N ASN A 67 16.74 0.04 8.63
CA ASN A 67 18.05 0.58 9.00
C ASN A 67 19.06 -0.46 9.49
N LYS A 68 18.66 -1.74 9.64
CA LYS A 68 19.57 -2.83 10.03
C LYS A 68 20.61 -3.18 8.97
N SER A 69 20.38 -2.81 7.70
CA SER A 69 21.33 -3.06 6.61
C SER A 69 21.29 -1.97 5.56
N ALA A 70 22.46 -1.44 5.19
CA ALA A 70 22.61 -0.52 4.07
C ALA A 70 22.17 -1.12 2.72
N SER A 71 22.12 -2.46 2.59
CA SER A 71 21.59 -3.09 1.39
C SER A 71 20.09 -2.85 1.19
N ASN A 72 19.34 -2.63 2.27
CA ASN A 72 17.90 -2.37 2.19
C ASN A 72 17.65 -1.05 1.46
N TRP A 73 18.34 0.02 1.85
CA TRP A 73 18.25 1.32 1.19
C TRP A 73 18.68 1.27 -0.27
N ARG A 74 19.78 0.56 -0.58
CA ARG A 74 20.20 0.34 -1.98
C ARG A 74 19.14 -0.37 -2.82
N ASN A 75 18.44 -1.35 -2.24
CA ASN A 75 17.38 -2.09 -2.94
C ASN A 75 16.14 -1.22 -3.18
N VAL A 76 15.82 -0.33 -2.25
CA VAL A 76 14.73 0.65 -2.41
C VAL A 76 15.09 1.65 -3.50
N ASN A 77 16.26 2.30 -3.45
CA ASN A 77 16.65 3.27 -4.48
C ASN A 77 16.72 2.62 -5.88
N LYS A 78 17.18 1.36 -5.97
CA LYS A 78 17.22 0.63 -7.25
C LYS A 78 15.83 0.40 -7.86
N ASN A 79 14.79 0.27 -7.05
CA ASN A 79 13.43 0.02 -7.50
C ASN A 79 12.46 0.99 -6.81
N PHE A 80 12.80 2.29 -6.81
CA PHE A 80 12.07 3.28 -6.03
C PHE A 80 10.63 3.42 -6.52
N GLU A 81 10.38 3.16 -7.81
CA GLU A 81 9.04 3.05 -8.39
C GLU A 81 8.09 2.18 -7.55
N ASN A 82 8.58 1.16 -6.83
CA ASN A 82 7.75 0.34 -5.94
C ASN A 82 7.03 1.14 -4.84
N ASN A 83 7.48 2.36 -4.52
CA ASN A 83 6.79 3.28 -3.62
C ASN A 83 5.60 4.02 -4.27
N VAL A 84 5.45 3.94 -5.60
CA VAL A 84 4.25 4.44 -6.29
C VAL A 84 3.07 3.53 -5.95
N PRO A 85 1.96 4.08 -5.42
CA PRO A 85 0.80 3.31 -4.99
C PRO A 85 0.15 2.52 -6.14
N LEU A 86 -0.19 1.25 -5.88
CA LEU A 86 -0.75 0.33 -6.89
C LEU A 86 -2.20 0.65 -7.26
N ASP A 87 -2.94 1.27 -6.34
CA ASP A 87 -4.33 1.68 -6.49
C ASP A 87 -4.51 2.82 -7.50
N LEU A 88 -3.44 3.55 -7.84
CA LEU A 88 -3.42 4.48 -8.98
C LEU A 88 -3.57 3.78 -10.34
N GLY A 89 -3.36 2.46 -10.39
CA GLY A 89 -3.52 1.68 -11.63
C GLY A 89 -2.50 2.00 -12.72
N LEU A 90 -1.38 2.63 -12.37
CA LEU A 90 -0.31 2.99 -13.30
C LEU A 90 0.50 1.74 -13.67
N ALA A 91 0.83 1.60 -14.95
CA ALA A 91 1.70 0.53 -15.40
C ALA A 91 3.15 0.82 -14.95
N ARG A 92 3.83 -0.19 -14.39
CA ARG A 92 5.25 -0.05 -14.02
C ARG A 92 6.10 0.30 -15.25
N GLY A 93 7.02 1.25 -15.10
CA GLY A 93 7.83 1.82 -16.17
C GLY A 93 7.10 2.76 -17.13
N SER A 94 5.82 3.07 -16.89
CA SER A 94 5.12 4.10 -17.67
C SER A 94 5.61 5.50 -17.31
N GLU A 95 5.49 6.44 -18.24
CA GLU A 95 5.84 7.84 -18.02
C GLU A 95 5.12 8.42 -16.80
N GLN A 96 3.83 8.13 -16.63
CA GLN A 96 3.06 8.59 -15.47
C GLN A 96 3.55 7.97 -14.15
N SER A 97 3.96 6.69 -14.15
CA SER A 97 4.47 6.04 -12.95
C SER A 97 5.81 6.65 -12.51
N LEU A 98 6.69 6.93 -13.47
CA LEU A 98 7.96 7.60 -13.22
C LEU A 98 7.78 9.07 -12.78
N GLU A 99 6.77 9.77 -13.30
CA GLU A 99 6.42 11.12 -12.83
C GLU A 99 5.99 11.10 -11.36
N VAL A 100 5.12 10.15 -10.98
CA VAL A 100 4.70 9.99 -9.58
C VAL A 100 5.87 9.56 -8.69
N GLU A 101 6.77 8.71 -9.18
CA GLU A 101 8.00 8.34 -8.49
C GLU A 101 8.82 9.59 -8.09
N GLU A 102 9.05 10.49 -9.04
CA GLU A 102 9.81 11.72 -8.82
C GLU A 102 9.07 12.69 -7.90
N LEU A 103 7.73 12.76 -7.97
CA LEU A 103 6.93 13.55 -7.04
C LEU A 103 7.08 13.05 -5.59
N ILE A 104 7.08 11.74 -5.38
CA ILE A 104 7.30 11.13 -4.07
C ILE A 104 8.71 11.43 -3.58
N LYS A 105 9.74 11.29 -4.43
CA LYS A 105 11.14 11.66 -4.07
C LYS A 105 11.26 13.12 -3.68
N GLN A 106 10.67 14.01 -4.47
CA GLN A 106 10.77 15.44 -4.24
C GLN A 106 10.06 15.85 -2.95
N PHE A 107 8.86 15.32 -2.70
CA PHE A 107 8.06 15.71 -1.54
C PHE A 107 8.63 15.17 -0.23
N TYR A 108 9.06 13.91 -0.21
CA TYR A 108 9.48 13.23 1.03
C TYR A 108 10.98 13.26 1.29
N TYR A 109 11.80 13.35 0.25
CA TYR A 109 13.26 13.23 0.35
C TYR A 109 14.00 14.43 -0.23
N ASN A 110 13.29 15.50 -0.64
CA ASN A 110 13.87 16.66 -1.32
C ASN A 110 14.68 16.30 -2.57
N GLY A 111 14.31 15.20 -3.25
CA GLY A 111 15.02 14.70 -4.44
C GLY A 111 16.31 13.92 -4.14
N GLU A 112 16.64 13.70 -2.87
CA GLU A 112 17.81 12.91 -2.47
C GLU A 112 17.51 11.41 -2.39
N ASP A 113 18.56 10.60 -2.53
CA ASP A 113 18.49 9.15 -2.34
C ASP A 113 18.19 8.77 -0.89
N ILE A 114 17.37 7.73 -0.70
CA ILE A 114 17.07 7.23 0.64
C ILE A 114 18.32 6.55 1.22
N SER A 115 18.61 6.84 2.49
CA SER A 115 19.71 6.24 3.23
C SER A 115 19.40 6.11 4.73
N SER A 116 20.39 5.69 5.51
CA SER A 116 20.27 5.62 6.98
C SER A 116 20.07 6.98 7.66
N SER A 117 20.38 8.09 6.98
CA SER A 117 20.11 9.44 7.51
C SER A 117 18.69 9.92 7.23
N THR A 118 17.96 9.25 6.32
CA THR A 118 16.59 9.63 5.91
C THR A 118 15.51 8.67 6.44
N VAL A 119 15.79 8.05 7.60
CA VAL A 119 14.93 7.02 8.20
C VAL A 119 13.59 7.60 8.66
N GLN A 120 13.58 8.86 9.09
CA GLN A 120 12.37 9.54 9.51
C GLN A 120 11.46 9.84 8.31
N GLU A 121 12.03 10.29 7.20
CA GLU A 121 11.36 10.55 5.94
C GLU A 121 10.74 9.26 5.39
N TYR A 122 11.47 8.14 5.45
CA TYR A 122 10.92 6.82 5.14
C TYR A 122 9.71 6.44 6.01
N SER A 123 9.73 6.80 7.30
CA SER A 123 8.58 6.56 8.18
C SER A 123 7.37 7.46 7.89
N ASN A 124 7.53 8.52 7.11
CA ASN A 124 6.43 9.37 6.66
C ASN A 124 5.78 8.86 5.36
N VAL A 125 6.55 8.19 4.49
CA VAL A 125 6.05 7.56 3.25
C VAL A 125 5.30 6.26 3.54
N SER A 126 5.84 5.43 4.44
CA SER A 126 5.33 4.07 4.69
C SER A 126 3.88 3.96 5.20
N PRO A 127 3.33 4.88 6.03
CA PRO A 127 1.94 4.84 6.48
C PRO A 127 0.93 5.09 5.36
N GLU A 128 1.33 5.81 4.30
CA GLU A 128 0.46 6.11 3.16
C GLU A 128 0.36 4.95 2.16
N HIS A 129 1.09 3.86 2.41
CA HIS A 129 1.18 2.69 1.55
C HIS A 129 0.20 1.56 1.94
N ILE A 130 -0.83 1.85 2.75
CA ILE A 130 -1.92 0.91 3.05
C ILE A 130 -2.95 0.97 1.91
N GLY A 131 -2.64 0.26 0.83
CA GLY A 131 -3.50 0.02 -0.34
C GLY A 131 -3.38 -1.40 -0.87
#